data_AF-A0A2W6TAF6-F1
#
_entry.id   AF-A0A2W6TAF6-F1
#
_cell.length_a   1.000
_cell.length_b   1.000
_cell.length_c   1.000
_cell.angle_alpha   90.00
_cell.angle_beta   90.00
_cell.angle_gamma   90.00
#
_symmetry.space_group_name_H-M   'P 1'
#
loop_
_entity.id
_entity.type
_entity.pdbx_description
1 polymer ?
#
loop_
_entity_poly.entity_id
_entity_poly.type
_entity_poly.pdbx_seq_one_letter_code
_entity_poly.pdbx_strand_id
1 'polypeptide(L)'
;DWRYRKMGMDEHETNLFGQKNEKDTRRAFSLGFMYTLPMLVNFQAEVYHDGIVRLSLMREDIPISKRLRAGFMVNTDMEYMAELRYIITKNIGIRTHYDSDMGFGVGMAFTY
;
A
#
# COMPACT_ATOMS: atom_id res chain seq x y z
N ASP A 1 -12.71 16.39 12.66
CA ASP A 1 -12.80 14.95 12.94
C ASP A 1 -11.67 14.61 13.93
N TRP A 2 -12.00 14.27 15.18
CA TRP A 2 -11.02 14.00 16.24
C TRP A 2 -11.10 12.52 16.56
N ARG A 3 -10.06 11.76 16.22
CA ARG A 3 -9.97 10.32 16.50
C ARG A 3 -8.78 10.03 17.40
N TYR A 4 -9.05 9.40 18.52
CA TYR A 4 -8.07 8.92 19.49
C TYR A 4 -7.64 7.50 19.08
N ARG A 5 -6.39 7.32 18.65
CA ARG A 5 -5.79 5.99 18.48
C ARG A 5 -5.08 5.65 19.79
N LYS A 6 -5.58 4.64 20.51
CA LYS A 6 -4.78 3.97 21.54
C LYS A 6 -3.56 3.35 20.84
N MET A 7 -2.37 3.76 21.28
CA MET A 7 -1.11 3.07 21.03
C MET A 7 -1.30 1.58 21.31
N GLY A 8 -1.28 0.77 20.26
CA GLY A 8 -1.46 -0.67 20.33
C GLY A 8 -0.45 -1.33 19.40
N MET A 9 0.70 -1.66 19.99
CA MET A 9 1.55 -2.81 19.68
C MET A 9 1.64 -3.21 18.19
N ASP A 10 2.42 -2.45 17.42
CA ASP A 10 3.43 -3.03 16.54
C ASP A 10 4.43 -1.92 16.16
N GLU A 11 5.61 -2.01 16.77
CA GLU A 11 6.72 -1.09 16.55
C GLU A 11 7.42 -1.43 15.22
N HIS A 12 7.03 -0.77 14.14
CA HIS A 12 7.99 -0.45 13.08
C HIS A 12 8.15 1.07 13.02
N GLU A 13 8.88 1.62 13.99
CA GLU A 13 9.28 3.04 14.00
C GLU A 13 10.41 3.35 13.01
N THR A 14 10.96 2.33 12.34
CA THR A 14 12.13 2.41 11.46
C THR A 14 11.84 1.87 10.07
N ASN A 15 12.04 2.71 9.04
CA ASN A 15 12.13 2.29 7.64
C ASN A 15 13.31 1.29 7.46
N LEU A 16 13.35 0.48 6.40
CA LEU A 16 14.45 -0.43 6.02
C LEU A 16 15.84 0.22 6.04
N PHE A 17 15.93 1.55 6.00
CA PHE A 17 17.16 2.33 6.17
C PHE A 17 17.52 2.70 7.62
N GLY A 18 16.77 2.23 8.62
CA GLY A 18 17.00 2.51 10.05
C GLY A 18 16.61 3.93 10.50
N GLN A 19 15.77 4.63 9.72
CA GLN A 19 15.38 6.00 10.00
C GLN A 19 14.14 6.05 10.90
N LYS A 20 14.23 6.71 12.06
CA LYS A 20 13.10 6.90 12.98
C LYS A 20 12.12 7.94 12.44
N ASN A 21 10.86 7.57 12.30
CA ASN A 21 9.81 8.48 11.88
C ASN A 21 9.21 9.20 13.12
N GLU A 22 9.75 10.37 13.48
CA GLU A 22 9.17 11.20 14.54
C GLU A 22 7.80 11.74 14.10
N LYS A 23 6.75 11.08 14.57
CA LYS A 23 5.36 11.53 14.47
C LYS A 23 5.18 12.83 15.27
N ASP A 24 5.56 14.00 14.75
CA ASP A 24 4.93 15.24 15.24
C ASP A 24 4.94 16.50 14.37
N THR A 25 5.60 16.54 13.20
CA THR A 25 5.60 17.80 12.41
C THR A 25 4.90 17.65 11.06
N ARG A 26 3.58 17.91 11.07
CA ARG A 26 2.72 18.11 9.89
C ARG A 26 3.10 19.38 9.10
N ARG A 27 4.30 19.41 8.53
CA ARG A 27 4.75 20.31 7.44
C ARG A 27 5.85 19.64 6.60
N ALA A 28 5.72 18.33 6.35
CA ALA A 28 6.68 17.63 5.51
C ALA A 28 6.38 17.97 4.04
N PHE A 29 7.21 18.83 3.45
CA PHE A 29 7.28 18.96 2.00
C PHE A 29 7.96 17.71 1.46
N SER A 30 7.33 17.01 0.52
CA SER A 30 7.91 15.84 -0.13
C SER A 30 7.99 16.03 -1.63
N LEU A 31 9.07 15.51 -2.21
CA LEU A 31 9.29 15.45 -3.64
C LEU A 31 9.19 13.99 -4.04
N GLY A 32 8.13 13.67 -4.76
CA GLY A 32 7.84 12.34 -5.29
C GLY A 32 8.20 12.21 -6.76
N PHE A 33 8.90 11.14 -7.11
CA PHE A 33 9.11 10.67 -8.48
C PHE A 33 8.30 9.40 -8.69
N MET A 34 7.51 9.35 -9.77
CA MET A 34 6.77 8.15 -10.16
C MET A 34 7.24 7.69 -11.54
N TYR A 35 7.51 6.40 -11.65
CA TYR A 35 7.95 5.75 -12.87
C TYR A 35 7.23 4.42 -13.07
N THR A 36 6.55 4.28 -14.20
CA THR A 36 5.89 3.02 -14.56
C THR A 36 6.90 2.12 -15.28
N LEU A 37 7.31 1.06 -14.60
CA LEU A 37 8.19 0.01 -15.11
C LEU A 37 7.46 -0.89 -16.13
N PRO A 38 8.21 -1.63 -16.96
CA PRO A 38 7.68 -2.74 -17.75
C PRO A 38 6.86 -3.69 -16.87
N MET A 39 5.80 -4.26 -17.43
CA MET A 39 4.75 -4.98 -16.70
C MET A 39 3.80 -4.10 -15.86
N LEU A 40 3.74 -2.78 -16.12
CA LEU A 40 2.82 -1.82 -15.48
C LEU A 40 2.97 -1.76 -13.96
N VAL A 41 4.21 -1.99 -13.48
CA VAL A 41 4.57 -1.84 -12.07
C VAL A 41 4.90 -0.37 -11.85
N ASN A 42 4.22 0.29 -10.92
CA ASN A 42 4.51 1.67 -10.56
C ASN A 42 5.58 1.67 -9.48
N PHE A 43 6.74 2.24 -9.82
CA PHE A 43 7.76 2.60 -8.87
C PHE A 43 7.57 4.05 -8.46
N GLN A 44 7.43 4.29 -7.17
CA GLN A 44 7.33 5.62 -6.59
C GLN A 44 8.50 5.80 -5.62
N ALA A 45 9.25 6.88 -5.77
CA ALA A 45 10.31 7.28 -4.87
C ALA A 45 9.96 8.66 -4.31
N GLU A 46 9.71 8.73 -3.01
CA GLU A 46 9.35 9.96 -2.33
C GLU A 46 10.45 10.35 -1.35
N VAL A 47 10.91 11.60 -1.46
CA VAL A 47 11.92 12.17 -0.59
C VAL A 47 11.26 13.27 0.24
N TYR A 48 11.24 13.08 1.55
CA TYR A 48 10.74 14.07 2.50
C TYR A 48 11.84 15.09 2.82
N HIS A 49 11.45 16.32 3.14
CA HIS A 49 12.37 17.39 3.53
C HIS A 49 13.27 17.02 4.72
N ASP A 50 12.81 16.14 5.59
CA ASP A 50 13.54 15.61 6.75
C ASP A 50 14.65 14.61 6.36
N GLY A 51 14.87 14.39 5.05
CA GLY A 51 15.87 13.45 4.52
C GLY A 51 15.39 12.01 4.43
N ILE A 52 14.12 11.75 4.78
CA ILE A 52 13.54 10.42 4.72
C ILE A 52 13.24 10.05 3.27
N VAL A 53 13.71 8.88 2.84
CA VAL A 53 13.46 8.35 1.50
C VAL A 53 12.54 7.14 1.60
N ARG A 54 11.37 7.24 0.97
CA ARG A 54 10.40 6.16 0.85
C ARG A 54 10.36 5.70 -0.59
N LEU A 55 10.75 4.45 -0.83
CA LEU A 55 10.49 3.79 -2.11
C LEU A 55 9.26 2.89 -1.96
N SER A 56 8.37 2.95 -2.94
CA SER A 56 7.16 2.14 -3.06
C SER A 56 7.16 1.48 -4.42
N LEU A 57 6.86 0.19 -4.44
CA LEU A 57 6.59 -0.58 -5.64
C LEU A 57 5.17 -1.10 -5.52
N MET A 58 4.30 -0.68 -6.44
CA MET A 58 2.93 -1.14 -6.48
C MET A 58 2.54 -1.63 -7.85
N ARG A 59 1.70 -2.65 -7.85
CA ARG A 59 1.16 -3.23 -9.05
C ARG A 59 -0.25 -3.69 -8.77
N GLU A 60 -1.22 -3.07 -9.45
CA GLU A 60 -2.63 -3.42 -9.34
C GLU A 60 -3.15 -4.09 -10.61
N ASP A 61 -4.27 -4.80 -10.48
CA ASP A 61 -5.01 -5.43 -11.58
C ASP A 61 -4.19 -6.36 -12.50
N ILE A 62 -3.24 -7.11 -11.95
CA ILE A 62 -2.48 -8.13 -12.68
C ILE A 62 -3.46 -9.22 -13.13
N PRO A 63 -3.62 -9.47 -14.44
CA PRO A 63 -4.48 -10.53 -14.93
C PRO A 63 -3.81 -11.88 -14.74
N ILE A 64 -4.07 -12.52 -13.60
CA ILE A 64 -3.61 -13.90 -13.35
C ILE A 64 -4.46 -14.90 -14.15
N SER A 65 -5.76 -14.64 -14.30
CA SER A 65 -6.65 -15.45 -15.12
C SER A 65 -7.79 -14.62 -15.74
N LYS A 66 -8.72 -15.26 -16.46
CA LYS A 66 -9.90 -14.58 -17.04
C LYS A 66 -10.73 -13.84 -15.98
N ARG A 67 -10.81 -14.37 -14.75
CA ARG A 67 -11.65 -13.86 -13.66
C ARG A 67 -10.87 -13.49 -12.40
N LEU A 68 -9.59 -13.87 -12.31
CA LEU A 68 -8.73 -13.54 -11.18
C LEU A 68 -7.83 -12.37 -11.55
N ARG A 69 -7.81 -11.38 -10.68
CA ARG A 69 -6.87 -10.28 -10.67
C ARG A 69 -6.07 -10.33 -9.38
N ALA A 70 -4.81 -9.98 -9.44
CA ALA A 70 -3.96 -9.83 -8.27
C ALA A 70 -3.39 -8.41 -8.23
N GLY A 71 -3.05 -7.96 -7.05
CA GLY A 71 -2.28 -6.74 -6.84
C GLY A 71 -1.32 -6.93 -5.69
N PHE A 72 -0.27 -6.12 -5.66
CA PHE A 72 0.60 -6.01 -4.51
C PHE A 72 1.14 -4.59 -4.41
N MET A 73 1.51 -4.22 -3.19
CA MET A 73 2.25 -3.00 -2.87
C MET A 73 3.31 -3.38 -1.86
N VAL A 74 4.52 -2.90 -2.05
CA VAL A 74 5.60 -3.06 -1.07
C VAL A 74 6.34 -1.72 -0.97
N ASN A 75 6.58 -1.29 0.27
CA ASN A 75 7.26 -0.03 0.55
C ASN A 75 8.53 -0.29 1.36
N THR A 76 9.41 0.71 1.38
CA THR A 76 10.66 0.65 2.16
C THR A 76 10.41 0.86 3.66
N ASP A 77 9.23 1.36 4.03
CA ASP A 77 8.76 1.43 5.41
C ASP A 77 8.33 0.07 5.99
N MET A 78 8.73 -1.05 5.37
CA MET A 78 8.29 -2.42 5.69
C MET A 78 6.78 -2.68 5.58
N GLU A 79 6.01 -1.72 5.09
CA GLU A 79 4.62 -1.90 4.73
C GLU A 79 4.51 -2.70 3.44
N TYR A 80 3.72 -3.77 3.46
CA TYR A 80 3.34 -4.52 2.28
C TYR A 80 1.86 -4.86 2.30
N MET A 81 1.28 -4.86 1.10
CA MET A 81 -0.10 -5.25 0.85
C MET A 81 -0.13 -6.25 -0.30
N ALA A 82 -0.91 -7.31 -0.15
CA ALA A 82 -1.25 -8.23 -1.22
C ALA A 82 -2.76 -8.21 -1.44
N GLU A 83 -3.19 -8.14 -2.69
CA GLU A 83 -4.59 -8.13 -3.07
C GLU A 83 -4.90 -9.25 -4.06
N LEU A 84 -6.05 -9.88 -3.88
CA LEU A 84 -6.67 -10.77 -4.87
C LEU A 84 -8.11 -10.37 -5.09
N ARG A 85 -8.52 -10.28 -6.35
CA ARG A 85 -9.89 -9.98 -6.75
C ARG A 85 -10.39 -11.07 -7.69
N TYR A 86 -11.49 -11.70 -7.33
CA TYR A 86 -12.16 -12.73 -8.11
C TYR A 86 -13.51 -12.24 -8.63
N ILE A 87 -13.67 -12.23 -9.95
CA ILE A 87 -14.87 -11.77 -10.64
C ILE A 87 -15.81 -12.96 -10.87
N ILE A 88 -16.84 -13.08 -10.05
CA ILE A 88 -17.86 -14.13 -10.17
C ILE A 88 -18.74 -13.85 -11.39
N THR A 89 -19.29 -12.64 -11.47
CA THR A 89 -20.18 -12.19 -12.54
C THR A 89 -19.76 -10.79 -12.97
N LYS A 90 -20.20 -10.31 -14.14
CA LYS A 90 -19.89 -8.94 -14.63
C LYS A 90 -20.25 -7.83 -13.62
N ASN A 91 -21.19 -8.09 -12.72
CA ASN A 91 -21.68 -7.18 -11.68
C ASN A 91 -21.19 -7.51 -10.26
N ILE A 92 -20.53 -8.66 -10.04
CA ILE A 92 -20.19 -9.14 -8.69
C ILE A 92 -18.76 -9.67 -8.69
N GLY A 93 -17.94 -9.11 -7.81
CA GLY A 93 -16.60 -9.62 -7.50
C GLY A 93 -16.38 -9.73 -5.99
N ILE A 94 -15.51 -10.66 -5.60
CA ILE A 94 -14.95 -10.76 -4.26
C ILE A 94 -13.55 -10.17 -4.31
N ARG A 95 -13.17 -9.37 -3.32
CA ARG A 95 -11.83 -8.82 -3.13
C ARG A 95 -11.32 -9.29 -1.78
N THR A 96 -10.11 -9.79 -1.73
CA THR A 96 -9.39 -10.09 -0.50
C THR A 96 -8.10 -9.31 -0.53
N HIS A 97 -7.76 -8.64 0.56
CA HIS A 97 -6.48 -7.98 0.70
C HIS A 97 -5.85 -8.41 2.02
N TYR A 98 -4.53 -8.41 2.06
CA TYR A 98 -3.74 -8.63 3.24
C TYR A 98 -2.83 -7.42 3.36
N ASP A 99 -2.89 -6.75 4.51
CA ASP A 99 -2.03 -5.61 4.86
C ASP A 99 -1.21 -6.00 6.09
N SER A 100 0.08 -5.65 6.11
CA SER A 100 0.96 -5.92 7.24
C SER A 100 0.45 -5.28 8.55
N ASP A 101 -0.20 -4.11 8.47
CA ASP A 101 -0.64 -3.36 9.65
C ASP A 101 -2.08 -3.68 10.08
N MET A 102 -2.95 -3.94 9.11
CA MET A 102 -4.39 -4.18 9.35
C MET A 102 -4.80 -5.66 9.29
N GLY A 103 -3.88 -6.53 8.85
CA GLY A 103 -4.13 -7.96 8.69
C GLY A 103 -4.95 -8.31 7.44
N PHE A 104 -5.64 -9.44 7.49
CA PHE A 104 -6.44 -9.95 6.36
C PHE A 104 -7.83 -9.33 6.32
N GLY A 105 -8.21 -8.76 5.17
CA GLY A 105 -9.51 -8.18 4.90
C GLY A 105 -10.20 -8.80 3.68
N VAL A 106 -11.53 -8.94 3.76
CA VAL A 106 -12.38 -9.39 2.65
C VAL A 106 -13.44 -8.35 2.37
N GLY A 107 -13.66 -8.05 1.09
CA GLY A 107 -14.68 -7.16 0.58
C GLY A 107 -15.43 -7.77 -0.60
N MET A 108 -16.61 -7.24 -0.88
CA MET A 108 -17.36 -7.56 -2.08
C MET A 108 -17.52 -6.29 -2.92
N ALA A 109 -17.32 -6.42 -4.23
CA ALA A 109 -17.51 -5.36 -5.20
C ALA A 109 -18.79 -5.65 -5.99
N PHE A 110 -19.76 -4.75 -5.88
CA PHE A 110 -20.96 -4.76 -6.69
C PHE A 110 -20.87 -3.61 -7.69
N THR A 111 -20.97 -3.94 -8.97
CA THR A 111 -21.03 -2.97 -10.07
C THR A 111 -22.44 -3.03 -10.63
N TYR A 112 -23.20 -1.94 -10.53
CA TYR A 112 -24.57 -1.83 -11.07
C TYR A 112 -24.53 -1.51 -12.56
#